data_AF-A0A971Q3X2-F1
#
_entry.id   AF-A0A971Q3X2-F1
#
_cell.length_a   1.000
_cell.length_b   1.000
_cell.length_c   1.000
_cell.angle_alpha   90.00
_cell.angle_beta   90.00
_cell.angle_gamma   90.00
#
_symmetry.space_group_name_H-M   'P 1'
#
loop_
_entity.id
_entity.type
_entity.pdbx_description
1 polymer ?
#
loop_
_entity_poly.entity_id
_entity_poly.type
_entity_poly.pdbx_seq_one_letter_code
_entity_poly.pdbx_strand_id
1 'polypeptide(L)'
;MKIPVLRVVGDSHADLEAAFDAAVRNLTQINTVPCDLAVYNKTGLLPEGGCMIRAGQAYEKPWTRDCAVNCWNAASLLIPQVARNTLWAVCERTEQGRLVVQCDSQWWDKVIWVRGAWEHYSITADRGFLSLAREAAAETIRRMEQERFCTEYGLFKGPAMMADGIAGYPVPPATPDGICDSVLGYPDALEIMCLSTNCIYVDAYRCLAAMADEVGGDSVLWRHKADALSRSINRHLWRDEASTYGYFIHGSGPLAGRLDRHQEGIGLAFAVLDGVADRNQTARIMKTVHVQPKGITAVWPHFDGFSDEHPGRHNVMCWPIIGGFWAEAAMRGGRPDLF
;
A
#
# COMPACT_ATOMS: atom_id res chain seq x y z
N MET A 1 22.75 -5.01 -18.60
CA MET A 1 22.52 -4.89 -17.14
C MET A 1 22.92 -6.20 -16.48
N LYS A 2 23.72 -6.20 -15.41
CA LYS A 2 24.02 -7.42 -14.65
C LYS A 2 22.84 -7.68 -13.72
N ILE A 3 22.23 -8.85 -13.83
CA ILE A 3 21.10 -9.25 -12.98
C ILE A 3 21.68 -9.80 -11.69
N PRO A 4 21.23 -9.35 -10.50
CA PRO A 4 21.67 -9.93 -9.24
C PRO A 4 21.26 -11.41 -9.19
N VAL A 5 22.11 -12.24 -8.59
CA VAL A 5 21.84 -13.66 -8.35
C VAL A 5 21.95 -13.88 -6.86
N LEU A 6 20.95 -14.52 -6.26
CA LEU A 6 21.03 -15.00 -4.89
C LEU A 6 21.83 -16.30 -4.88
N ARG A 7 22.86 -16.37 -4.04
CA ARG A 7 23.61 -17.60 -3.77
C ARG A 7 23.54 -17.89 -2.29
N VAL A 8 22.87 -18.97 -1.91
CA VAL A 8 22.78 -19.38 -0.51
C VAL A 8 24.00 -20.25 -0.20
N VAL A 9 24.83 -19.80 0.75
CA VAL A 9 26.02 -20.56 1.18
C VAL A 9 25.57 -21.57 2.24
N GLY A 10 25.64 -22.87 1.92
CA GLY A 10 25.24 -23.95 2.83
C GLY A 10 24.43 -25.03 2.11
N ASP A 11 23.46 -25.62 2.80
CA ASP A 11 22.53 -26.57 2.18
C ASP A 11 21.80 -25.90 1.01
N SER A 12 21.82 -26.57 -0.14
CA SER A 12 21.27 -26.04 -1.39
C SER A 12 19.75 -25.81 -1.26
N HIS A 13 19.34 -24.55 -1.13
CA HIS A 13 17.95 -24.11 -1.28
C HIS A 13 17.66 -23.77 -2.74
N ALA A 14 17.82 -24.74 -3.64
CA ALA A 14 17.65 -24.55 -5.09
C ALA A 14 16.29 -23.92 -5.45
N ASP A 15 15.23 -24.26 -4.71
CA ASP A 15 13.90 -23.66 -4.90
C ASP A 15 13.86 -22.17 -4.57
N LEU A 16 14.60 -21.73 -3.54
CA LEU A 16 14.68 -20.31 -3.16
C LEU A 16 15.49 -19.51 -4.18
N GLU A 17 16.62 -20.06 -4.65
CA GLU A 17 17.40 -19.43 -5.72
C GLU A 17 16.58 -19.32 -7.01
N ALA A 18 15.86 -20.39 -7.38
CA ALA A 18 14.99 -20.39 -8.55
C ALA A 18 13.83 -19.38 -8.42
N ALA A 19 13.20 -19.28 -7.25
CA ALA A 19 12.15 -18.31 -6.98
C ALA A 19 12.67 -16.87 -7.05
N PHE A 20 13.86 -16.61 -6.48
CA PHE A 20 14.50 -15.31 -6.54
C PHE A 20 14.84 -14.92 -7.99
N ASP A 21 15.48 -15.81 -8.74
CA ASP A 21 15.83 -15.57 -10.15
C ASP A 21 14.58 -15.32 -11.00
N ALA A 22 13.50 -16.07 -10.77
CA ALA A 22 12.21 -15.88 -11.42
C ALA A 22 11.59 -14.51 -11.08
N ALA A 23 11.64 -14.08 -9.82
CA ALA A 23 11.12 -12.79 -9.38
C ALA A 23 11.91 -11.62 -9.99
N VAL A 24 13.25 -11.70 -9.97
CA VAL A 24 14.10 -10.67 -10.58
C VAL A 24 13.88 -10.61 -12.09
N ARG A 25 13.78 -11.76 -12.77
CA ARG A 25 13.45 -11.79 -14.21
C ARG A 25 12.07 -11.23 -14.49
N ASN A 26 11.09 -11.53 -13.66
CA ASN A 26 9.73 -11.01 -13.78
C ASN A 26 9.72 -9.47 -13.76
N LEU A 27 10.40 -8.89 -12.79
CA LEU A 27 10.51 -7.44 -12.64
C LEU A 27 11.33 -6.79 -13.76
N THR A 28 12.54 -7.28 -14.00
CA THR A 28 13.55 -6.61 -14.84
C THR A 28 13.43 -6.89 -16.34
N GLN A 29 12.69 -7.94 -16.73
CA GLN A 29 12.55 -8.33 -18.14
C GLN A 29 11.09 -8.46 -18.58
N ILE A 30 10.25 -9.17 -17.83
CA ILE A 30 8.89 -9.51 -18.28
C ILE A 30 7.93 -8.31 -18.14
N ASN A 31 8.06 -7.57 -17.04
CA ASN A 31 7.20 -6.43 -16.72
C ASN A 31 7.89 -5.07 -16.93
N THR A 32 9.19 -5.06 -17.22
CA THR A 32 9.86 -3.88 -17.75
C THR A 32 9.57 -3.76 -19.24
N VAL A 33 8.76 -2.78 -19.61
CA VAL A 33 8.25 -2.57 -20.98
C VAL A 33 8.58 -1.16 -21.48
N PRO A 34 8.59 -0.91 -22.81
CA PRO A 34 8.73 0.44 -23.35
C PRO A 34 7.68 1.39 -22.76
N CYS A 35 8.10 2.61 -22.44
CA CYS A 35 7.22 3.64 -21.93
C CYS A 35 6.71 4.51 -23.09
N ASP A 36 5.44 4.34 -23.46
CA ASP A 36 4.80 5.16 -24.49
C ASP A 36 4.56 6.59 -23.95
N LEU A 37 5.35 7.54 -24.43
CA LEU A 37 5.27 8.94 -24.01
C LEU A 37 3.93 9.58 -24.36
N ALA A 38 3.24 9.14 -25.43
CA ALA A 38 1.94 9.69 -25.81
C ALA A 38 0.86 9.33 -24.78
N VAL A 39 1.04 8.23 -24.04
CA VAL A 39 0.09 7.75 -23.04
C VAL A 39 0.49 8.19 -21.63
N TYR A 40 1.77 8.07 -21.28
CA TYR A 40 2.23 8.14 -19.89
C TYR A 40 2.95 9.44 -19.53
N ASN A 41 3.40 10.26 -20.49
CA ASN A 41 4.17 11.47 -20.20
C ASN A 41 3.31 12.68 -19.82
N LYS A 42 2.31 12.48 -18.96
CA LYS A 42 1.43 13.55 -18.47
C LYS A 42 2.17 14.58 -17.60
N THR A 43 3.37 14.26 -17.12
CA THR A 43 4.22 15.15 -16.33
C THR A 43 5.20 15.97 -17.16
N GLY A 44 5.55 15.50 -18.36
CA GLY A 44 6.68 16.01 -19.14
C GLY A 44 8.06 15.59 -18.60
N LEU A 45 8.14 14.63 -17.67
CA LEU A 45 9.38 14.22 -16.98
C LEU A 45 9.95 12.87 -17.46
N LEU A 46 9.27 12.20 -18.40
CA LEU A 46 9.70 10.92 -18.95
C LEU A 46 10.64 11.12 -20.16
N PRO A 47 11.76 10.38 -20.23
CA PRO A 47 12.71 10.49 -21.34
C PRO A 47 12.24 9.71 -22.57
N GLU A 48 12.67 10.15 -23.76
CA GLU A 48 12.52 9.39 -25.01
C GLU A 48 13.23 8.04 -24.93
N GLY A 49 12.60 6.99 -25.48
CA GLY A 49 13.15 5.64 -25.50
C GLY A 49 13.28 4.96 -24.13
N GLY A 50 12.64 5.50 -23.08
CA GLY A 50 12.66 4.93 -21.74
C GLY A 50 11.76 3.69 -21.57
N CYS A 51 12.04 2.91 -20.52
CA CYS A 51 11.16 1.83 -20.06
C CYS A 51 10.45 2.20 -18.75
N MET A 52 9.37 1.48 -18.44
CA MET A 52 8.61 1.53 -17.19
C MET A 52 8.19 0.11 -16.77
N ILE A 53 7.65 -0.04 -15.56
CA ILE A 53 7.15 -1.31 -15.04
C ILE A 53 5.62 -1.31 -15.07
N ARG A 54 5.02 -2.28 -15.75
CA ARG A 54 3.56 -2.53 -15.71
C ARG A 54 3.18 -3.36 -14.49
N ALA A 55 1.92 -3.31 -14.06
CA ALA A 55 1.47 -4.01 -12.85
C ALA A 55 1.61 -5.54 -12.92
N GLY A 56 1.52 -6.11 -14.12
CA GLY A 56 1.74 -7.53 -14.36
C GLY A 56 1.57 -7.88 -15.83
N GLN A 57 1.88 -9.12 -16.22
CA GLN A 57 1.88 -9.51 -17.63
C GLN A 57 0.50 -9.34 -18.30
N ALA A 58 -0.57 -9.54 -17.55
CA ALA A 58 -1.95 -9.38 -18.00
C ALA A 58 -2.46 -7.93 -17.93
N TYR A 59 -1.64 -6.98 -17.47
CA TYR A 59 -2.01 -5.57 -17.34
C TYR A 59 -1.18 -4.72 -18.29
N GLU A 60 -1.83 -4.08 -19.25
CA GLU A 60 -1.14 -3.23 -20.24
C GLU A 60 -0.65 -1.90 -19.65
N LYS A 61 -1.21 -1.50 -18.49
CA LYS A 61 -0.99 -0.19 -17.86
C LYS A 61 -0.30 -0.32 -16.49
N PRO A 62 0.55 0.65 -16.11
CA PRO A 62 1.00 0.81 -14.73
C PRO A 62 -0.18 1.20 -13.83
N TRP A 63 -0.18 0.69 -12.61
CA TRP A 63 -1.10 1.08 -11.54
C TRP A 63 -0.30 1.70 -10.41
N THR A 64 -0.78 2.80 -9.83
CA THR A 64 -0.03 3.58 -8.83
C THR A 64 0.51 2.72 -7.69
N ARG A 65 -0.33 1.86 -7.10
CA ARG A 65 0.06 0.92 -6.04
C ARG A 65 1.18 -0.01 -6.49
N ASP A 66 0.97 -0.72 -7.59
CA ASP A 66 1.93 -1.71 -8.10
C ASP A 66 3.26 -1.06 -8.49
N CYS A 67 3.23 0.13 -9.08
CA CYS A 67 4.41 0.93 -9.38
C CYS A 67 5.20 1.26 -8.11
N ALA A 68 4.52 1.79 -7.10
CA ALA A 68 5.13 2.19 -5.85
C ALA A 68 5.72 0.99 -5.08
N VAL A 69 4.98 -0.11 -4.98
CA VAL A 69 5.42 -1.34 -4.28
C VAL A 69 6.64 -1.95 -4.96
N ASN A 70 6.65 -2.02 -6.30
CA ASN A 70 7.82 -2.52 -7.03
C ASN A 70 9.04 -1.60 -6.84
N CYS A 71 8.85 -0.28 -6.85
CA CYS A 71 9.92 0.70 -6.63
C CYS A 71 10.45 0.67 -5.20
N TRP A 72 9.57 0.46 -4.22
CA TRP A 72 9.94 0.28 -2.82
C TRP A 72 10.75 -1.01 -2.62
N ASN A 73 10.27 -2.15 -3.11
CA ASN A 73 10.86 -3.44 -2.72
C ASN A 73 12.10 -3.85 -3.52
N ALA A 74 12.26 -3.40 -4.77
CA ALA A 74 13.38 -3.88 -5.59
C ALA A 74 13.79 -2.94 -6.74
N ALA A 75 12.84 -2.34 -7.45
CA ALA A 75 13.14 -1.70 -8.72
C ALA A 75 14.08 -0.49 -8.59
N SER A 76 13.98 0.27 -7.49
CA SER A 76 14.90 1.38 -7.24
C SER A 76 16.35 0.94 -7.07
N LEU A 77 16.57 -0.24 -6.50
CA LEU A 77 17.90 -0.85 -6.35
C LEU A 77 18.40 -1.45 -7.67
N LEU A 78 17.54 -2.21 -8.36
CA LEU A 78 17.95 -3.05 -9.48
C LEU A 78 17.96 -2.30 -10.82
N ILE A 79 16.98 -1.43 -11.04
CA ILE A 79 16.72 -0.71 -12.30
C ILE A 79 16.33 0.74 -12.02
N PRO A 80 17.19 1.54 -11.36
CA PRO A 80 16.83 2.87 -10.85
C PRO A 80 16.21 3.79 -11.91
N GLN A 81 16.76 3.82 -13.13
CA GLN A 81 16.19 4.66 -14.19
C GLN A 81 14.78 4.22 -14.60
N VAL A 82 14.51 2.91 -14.64
CA VAL A 82 13.18 2.37 -14.95
C VAL A 82 12.23 2.63 -13.78
N ALA A 83 12.68 2.50 -12.53
CA ALA A 83 11.90 2.83 -11.34
C ALA A 83 11.50 4.31 -11.32
N ARG A 84 12.45 5.22 -11.59
CA ARG A 84 12.19 6.65 -11.74
C ARG A 84 11.10 6.93 -12.77
N ASN A 85 11.22 6.34 -13.95
CA ASN A 85 10.23 6.50 -15.02
C ASN A 85 8.87 5.91 -14.62
N THR A 86 8.86 4.77 -13.94
CA THR A 86 7.64 4.10 -13.45
C THR A 86 6.88 4.99 -12.47
N LEU A 87 7.58 5.65 -11.54
CA LEU A 87 6.97 6.59 -10.59
C LEU A 87 6.38 7.81 -11.31
N TRP A 88 7.05 8.34 -12.34
CA TRP A 88 6.53 9.46 -13.12
C TRP A 88 5.40 9.11 -14.09
N ALA A 89 5.33 7.86 -14.55
CA ALA A 89 4.28 7.38 -15.46
C ALA A 89 2.89 7.34 -14.82
N VAL A 90 2.82 7.31 -13.48
CA VAL A 90 1.58 7.35 -12.68
C VAL A 90 1.36 8.71 -12.00
N CYS A 91 2.03 9.75 -12.51
CA CYS A 91 1.84 11.13 -12.10
C CYS A 91 1.32 11.95 -13.28
N GLU A 92 0.74 13.10 -12.97
CA GLU A 92 0.29 14.07 -13.96
C GLU A 92 0.46 15.50 -13.43
N ARG A 93 0.10 16.49 -14.24
CA ARG A 93 -0.02 17.88 -13.80
C ARG A 93 -1.48 18.25 -13.65
N THR A 94 -1.78 18.95 -12.57
CA THR A 94 -3.06 19.65 -12.40
C THR A 94 -3.23 20.72 -13.47
N GLU A 95 -4.45 21.26 -13.62
CA GLU A 95 -4.72 22.40 -14.51
C GLU A 95 -3.84 23.63 -14.20
N GLN A 96 -3.39 23.75 -12.95
CA GLN A 96 -2.51 24.81 -12.46
C GLN A 96 -1.01 24.46 -12.61
N GLY A 97 -0.68 23.38 -13.33
CA GLY A 97 0.68 22.96 -13.63
C GLY A 97 1.42 22.24 -12.51
N ARG A 98 0.83 22.10 -11.30
CA ARG A 98 1.44 21.38 -10.17
C ARG A 98 1.46 19.87 -10.42
N LEU A 99 2.57 19.21 -10.07
CA LEU A 99 2.66 17.76 -10.10
C LEU A 99 1.74 17.13 -9.07
N VAL A 100 1.16 15.99 -9.41
CA VAL A 100 0.30 15.20 -8.52
C VAL A 100 0.33 13.74 -8.96
N VAL A 101 0.18 12.82 -8.02
CA VAL A 101 -0.12 11.41 -8.33
C VAL A 101 -1.48 11.34 -9.06
N GLN A 102 -1.57 10.51 -10.09
CA GLN A 102 -2.71 10.49 -11.01
C GLN A 102 -4.10 10.49 -10.34
N CYS A 103 -5.04 11.23 -10.93
CA CYS A 103 -6.41 11.36 -10.45
C CYS A 103 -7.31 10.23 -10.98
N ASP A 104 -7.08 9.00 -10.52
CA ASP A 104 -7.96 7.86 -10.77
C ASP A 104 -9.05 7.69 -9.69
N SER A 105 -9.95 6.72 -9.92
CA SER A 105 -11.06 6.36 -9.02
C SER A 105 -10.64 5.49 -7.83
N GLN A 106 -9.39 5.03 -7.74
CA GLN A 106 -8.89 4.20 -6.64
C GLN A 106 -8.02 5.02 -5.68
N TRP A 107 -8.65 5.88 -4.89
CA TRP A 107 -7.90 6.87 -4.10
C TRP A 107 -7.29 6.37 -2.80
N TRP A 108 -7.78 5.24 -2.28
CA TRP A 108 -7.47 4.80 -0.93
C TRP A 108 -6.01 4.37 -0.75
N ASP A 109 -5.37 3.80 -1.77
CA ASP A 109 -3.99 3.33 -1.68
C ASP A 109 -2.98 4.18 -2.49
N LYS A 110 -3.42 5.18 -3.27
CA LYS A 110 -2.51 5.94 -4.15
C LYS A 110 -1.38 6.68 -3.44
N VAL A 111 -1.58 7.03 -2.16
CA VAL A 111 -0.55 7.71 -1.34
C VAL A 111 0.65 6.82 -1.01
N ILE A 112 0.57 5.50 -1.23
CA ILE A 112 1.74 4.60 -1.14
C ILE A 112 2.82 4.99 -2.16
N TRP A 113 2.48 5.76 -3.20
CA TRP A 113 3.46 6.36 -4.11
C TRP A 113 4.53 7.18 -3.37
N VAL A 114 4.17 7.86 -2.27
CA VAL A 114 5.12 8.68 -1.50
C VAL A 114 6.23 7.82 -0.91
N ARG A 115 5.89 6.62 -0.42
CA ARG A 115 6.86 5.62 0.06
C ARG A 115 7.80 5.14 -1.03
N GLY A 116 7.25 4.82 -2.20
CA GLY A 116 8.03 4.40 -3.37
C GLY A 116 9.00 5.49 -3.83
N ALA A 117 8.57 6.75 -3.83
CA ALA A 117 9.40 7.89 -4.17
C ALA A 117 10.49 8.18 -3.12
N TRP A 118 10.17 8.09 -1.83
CA TRP A 118 11.16 8.22 -0.75
C TRP A 118 12.23 7.14 -0.86
N GLU A 119 11.83 5.89 -1.11
CA GLU A 119 12.78 4.79 -1.25
C GLU A 119 13.67 4.94 -2.48
N HIS A 120 13.09 5.38 -3.60
CA HIS A 120 13.87 5.69 -4.80
C HIS A 120 14.98 6.69 -4.52
N TYR A 121 14.66 7.79 -3.84
CA TYR A 121 15.66 8.75 -3.40
C TYR A 121 16.67 8.15 -2.42
N SER A 122 16.22 7.40 -1.41
CA SER A 122 17.09 6.84 -0.37
C SER A 122 18.17 5.92 -0.95
N ILE A 123 17.88 5.26 -2.07
CA ILE A 123 18.81 4.39 -2.79
C ILE A 123 19.70 5.17 -3.78
N THR A 124 19.14 6.14 -4.50
CA THR A 124 19.82 6.80 -5.63
C THR A 124 20.50 8.12 -5.29
N ALA A 125 20.13 8.73 -4.16
CA ALA A 125 20.46 10.09 -3.77
C ALA A 125 20.10 11.17 -4.82
N ASP A 126 19.14 10.91 -5.73
CA ASP A 126 18.69 11.88 -6.74
C ASP A 126 17.85 13.00 -6.09
N ARG A 127 18.54 14.08 -5.67
CA ARG A 127 17.91 15.26 -5.05
C ARG A 127 17.00 16.02 -6.01
N GLY A 128 17.26 15.96 -7.32
CA GLY A 128 16.43 16.62 -8.33
C GLY A 128 15.07 15.93 -8.47
N PHE A 129 15.08 14.59 -8.52
CA PHE A 129 13.87 13.78 -8.40
C PHE A 129 13.13 14.07 -7.09
N LEU A 130 13.85 14.06 -5.96
CA LEU A 130 13.25 14.22 -4.64
C LEU A 130 12.50 15.56 -4.50
N SER A 131 13.05 16.66 -5.01
CA SER A 131 12.40 17.97 -4.97
C SER A 131 11.03 17.94 -5.64
N LEU A 132 10.95 17.40 -6.85
CA LEU A 132 9.69 17.28 -7.60
C LEU A 132 8.75 16.25 -6.95
N ALA A 133 9.29 15.16 -6.40
CA ALA A 133 8.50 14.14 -5.74
C ALA A 133 7.84 14.65 -4.46
N ARG A 134 8.54 15.47 -3.68
CA ARG A 134 8.00 16.14 -2.50
C ARG A 134 6.84 17.07 -2.86
N GLU A 135 6.96 17.83 -3.96
CA GLU A 135 5.88 18.69 -4.45
C GLU A 135 4.65 17.87 -4.85
N ALA A 136 4.85 16.79 -5.62
CA ALA A 136 3.78 15.89 -6.02
C ALA A 136 3.09 15.25 -4.81
N ALA A 137 3.87 14.74 -3.86
CA ALA A 137 3.37 14.11 -2.64
C ALA A 137 2.56 15.10 -1.78
N ALA A 138 3.08 16.31 -1.56
CA ALA A 138 2.40 17.33 -0.78
C ALA A 138 1.07 17.76 -1.42
N GLU A 139 1.03 17.96 -2.74
CA GLU A 139 -0.21 18.31 -3.44
C GLU A 139 -1.22 17.15 -3.41
N THR A 140 -0.78 15.91 -3.63
CA THR A 140 -1.64 14.73 -3.51
C THR A 140 -2.25 14.62 -2.12
N ILE A 141 -1.44 14.67 -1.07
CA ILE A 141 -1.90 14.55 0.32
C ILE A 141 -2.85 15.69 0.68
N ARG A 142 -2.53 16.94 0.31
CA ARG A 142 -3.40 18.10 0.57
C ARG A 142 -4.79 17.92 -0.04
N ARG A 143 -4.88 17.35 -1.24
CA ARG A 143 -6.16 17.06 -1.89
C ARG A 143 -6.91 15.94 -1.19
N MET A 144 -6.22 14.86 -0.82
CA MET A 144 -6.85 13.77 -0.08
C MET A 144 -7.33 14.21 1.30
N GLU A 145 -6.61 15.11 1.98
CA GLU A 145 -7.06 15.72 3.22
C GLU A 145 -8.38 16.49 3.03
N GLN A 146 -8.51 17.22 1.92
CA GLN A 146 -9.73 17.98 1.63
C GLN A 146 -10.91 17.08 1.23
N GLU A 147 -10.63 16.03 0.47
CA GLU A 147 -11.67 15.21 -0.15
C GLU A 147 -12.09 14.01 0.72
N ARG A 148 -11.17 13.46 1.51
CA ARG A 148 -11.31 12.11 2.12
C ARG A 148 -11.06 12.06 3.63
N PHE A 149 -10.53 13.11 4.24
CA PHE A 149 -10.30 13.11 5.68
C PHE A 149 -11.61 13.33 6.45
N CYS A 150 -11.95 12.38 7.31
CA CYS A 150 -13.08 12.49 8.22
C CYS A 150 -12.62 13.14 9.53
N THR A 151 -13.00 14.40 9.75
CA THR A 151 -12.61 15.16 10.95
C THR A 151 -13.21 14.60 12.24
N GLU A 152 -14.37 13.92 12.16
CA GLU A 152 -15.03 13.30 13.31
C GLU A 152 -14.18 12.18 13.94
N TYR A 153 -13.59 11.32 13.10
CA TYR A 153 -12.76 10.19 13.54
C TYR A 153 -11.25 10.51 13.47
N GLY A 154 -10.87 11.58 12.78
CA GLY A 154 -9.48 11.89 12.48
C GLY A 154 -8.81 10.82 11.63
N LEU A 155 -9.56 10.21 10.70
CA LEU A 155 -9.15 9.12 9.81
C LEU A 155 -9.51 9.43 8.36
N PHE A 156 -8.85 8.78 7.41
CA PHE A 156 -9.15 8.84 5.98
C PHE A 156 -10.20 7.80 5.59
N LYS A 157 -11.17 8.25 4.79
CA LYS A 157 -12.20 7.43 4.16
C LYS A 157 -11.66 6.74 2.91
N GLY A 158 -11.93 5.46 2.81
CA GLY A 158 -11.67 4.66 1.64
C GLY A 158 -11.62 3.16 1.96
N PRO A 159 -11.85 2.33 0.92
CA PRO A 159 -11.58 0.90 0.93
C PRO A 159 -10.17 0.55 1.41
N ALA A 160 -9.93 -0.71 1.74
CA ALA A 160 -8.63 -1.22 2.15
C ALA A 160 -7.67 -1.36 0.96
N MET A 161 -6.36 -1.23 1.21
CA MET A 161 -5.35 -1.51 0.20
C MET A 161 -5.53 -2.93 -0.35
N MET A 162 -5.38 -3.09 -1.67
CA MET A 162 -5.62 -4.32 -2.43
C MET A 162 -7.09 -4.77 -2.53
N ALA A 163 -8.01 -4.30 -1.68
CA ALA A 163 -9.40 -4.77 -1.66
C ALA A 163 -10.33 -3.92 -2.56
N ASP A 164 -10.11 -4.01 -3.88
CA ASP A 164 -10.88 -3.33 -4.93
C ASP A 164 -12.20 -4.04 -5.30
N GLY A 165 -12.31 -5.33 -4.98
CA GLY A 165 -13.51 -6.13 -5.16
C GLY A 165 -14.39 -6.17 -3.90
N ILE A 166 -15.71 -6.12 -4.07
CA ILE A 166 -16.65 -6.07 -2.94
C ILE A 166 -16.60 -7.32 -2.05
N ALA A 167 -16.18 -8.45 -2.61
CA ALA A 167 -15.95 -9.69 -1.85
C ALA A 167 -14.89 -9.54 -0.74
N GLY A 168 -14.12 -8.44 -0.70
CA GLY A 168 -13.22 -8.09 0.40
C GLY A 168 -13.90 -7.42 1.60
N TYR A 169 -15.24 -7.37 1.64
CA TYR A 169 -16.01 -6.71 2.71
C TYR A 169 -17.22 -7.55 3.15
N PRO A 170 -17.65 -7.42 4.42
CA PRO A 170 -18.89 -8.02 4.89
C PRO A 170 -20.12 -7.28 4.36
N VAL A 171 -21.30 -7.86 4.60
CA VAL A 171 -22.58 -7.17 4.46
C VAL A 171 -23.00 -6.61 5.82
N PRO A 172 -23.20 -5.29 5.97
CA PRO A 172 -22.68 -4.18 5.15
C PRO A 172 -21.16 -4.01 5.31
N PRO A 173 -20.44 -3.22 4.46
CA PRO A 173 -20.93 -2.28 3.45
C PRO A 173 -21.32 -2.89 2.10
N ALA A 174 -21.10 -4.18 1.88
CA ALA A 174 -21.64 -4.89 0.72
C ALA A 174 -23.17 -5.01 0.81
N THR A 175 -23.83 -5.38 -0.29
CA THR A 175 -25.25 -5.74 -0.31
C THR A 175 -25.45 -7.20 -0.76
N PRO A 176 -26.44 -7.94 -0.20
CA PRO A 176 -26.64 -9.35 -0.52
C PRO A 176 -27.00 -9.64 -1.98
N ASP A 177 -27.58 -8.65 -2.67
CA ASP A 177 -28.10 -8.74 -4.02
C ASP A 177 -27.05 -8.51 -5.11
N GLY A 178 -25.80 -8.20 -4.74
CA GLY A 178 -24.64 -8.23 -5.64
C GLY A 178 -24.81 -7.35 -6.88
N ILE A 179 -24.83 -6.02 -6.68
CA ILE A 179 -25.09 -5.07 -7.77
C ILE A 179 -23.84 -4.83 -8.63
N CYS A 180 -22.65 -5.02 -8.05
CA CYS A 180 -21.37 -4.80 -8.73
C CYS A 180 -20.26 -5.65 -8.09
N ASP A 181 -19.26 -6.09 -8.87
CA ASP A 181 -18.08 -6.76 -8.33
C ASP A 181 -17.07 -5.78 -7.71
N SER A 182 -17.07 -4.52 -8.17
CA SER A 182 -16.17 -3.48 -7.67
C SER A 182 -16.75 -2.82 -6.43
N VAL A 183 -15.87 -2.51 -5.46
CA VAL A 183 -16.20 -1.72 -4.28
C VAL A 183 -16.78 -0.33 -4.63
N LEU A 184 -16.45 0.19 -5.82
CA LEU A 184 -16.97 1.48 -6.33
C LEU A 184 -18.49 1.50 -6.55
N GLY A 185 -19.12 0.33 -6.69
CA GLY A 185 -20.57 0.22 -6.80
C GLY A 185 -21.32 0.36 -5.46
N TYR A 186 -20.61 0.48 -4.33
CA TYR A 186 -21.19 0.45 -3.00
C TYR A 186 -20.84 1.74 -2.25
N PRO A 187 -21.74 2.74 -2.20
CA PRO A 187 -21.46 4.03 -1.56
C PRO A 187 -20.98 3.92 -0.12
N ASP A 188 -21.57 3.02 0.68
CA ASP A 188 -21.15 2.81 2.07
C ASP A 188 -19.72 2.25 2.19
N ALA A 189 -19.24 1.51 1.18
CA ALA A 189 -17.88 1.00 1.14
C ALA A 189 -16.85 2.10 0.81
N LEU A 190 -17.29 3.24 0.28
CA LEU A 190 -16.42 4.39 0.02
C LEU A 190 -16.22 5.26 1.26
N GLU A 191 -17.09 5.11 2.26
CA GLU A 191 -17.11 5.88 3.49
C GLU A 191 -16.43 5.14 4.66
N ILE A 192 -16.09 3.85 4.51
CA ILE A 192 -15.35 3.11 5.54
C ILE A 192 -13.96 3.69 5.76
N MET A 193 -13.39 3.46 6.94
CA MET A 193 -12.06 3.92 7.32
C MET A 193 -11.21 2.71 7.70
N CYS A 194 -10.56 2.10 6.70
CA CYS A 194 -9.76 0.88 6.85
C CYS A 194 -8.41 1.12 7.52
N LEU A 195 -7.93 0.10 8.22
CA LEU A 195 -6.63 0.08 8.89
C LEU A 195 -5.49 0.30 7.89
N SER A 196 -5.37 -0.50 6.83
CA SER A 196 -4.28 -0.34 5.86
C SER A 196 -4.23 1.05 5.23
N THR A 197 -5.38 1.57 4.78
CA THR A 197 -5.50 2.91 4.20
C THR A 197 -4.92 3.96 5.14
N ASN A 198 -5.35 3.94 6.41
CA ASN A 198 -4.87 4.91 7.39
C ASN A 198 -3.39 4.72 7.77
N CYS A 199 -2.89 3.48 7.83
CA CYS A 199 -1.46 3.23 8.03
C CYS A 199 -0.61 3.78 6.88
N ILE A 200 -1.04 3.61 5.62
CA ILE A 200 -0.33 4.18 4.46
C ILE A 200 -0.31 5.71 4.53
N TYR A 201 -1.37 6.36 5.00
CA TYR A 201 -1.34 7.82 5.20
C TYR A 201 -0.35 8.22 6.31
N VAL A 202 -0.20 7.43 7.38
CA VAL A 202 0.85 7.67 8.39
C VAL A 202 2.23 7.58 7.75
N ASP A 203 2.51 6.53 6.98
CA ASP A 203 3.79 6.38 6.29
C ASP A 203 4.03 7.50 5.28
N ALA A 204 3.01 7.89 4.50
CA ALA A 204 3.11 8.98 3.55
C ALA A 204 3.44 10.31 4.24
N TYR A 205 2.84 10.61 5.40
CA TYR A 205 3.22 11.79 6.18
C TYR A 205 4.67 11.71 6.69
N ARG A 206 5.13 10.55 7.14
CA ARG A 206 6.51 10.37 7.64
C ARG A 206 7.52 10.48 6.51
N CYS A 207 7.24 9.88 5.37
CA CYS A 207 8.04 10.03 4.16
C CYS A 207 8.07 11.50 3.73
N LEU A 208 6.94 12.22 3.73
CA LEU A 208 6.91 13.63 3.36
C LEU A 208 7.68 14.52 4.34
N ALA A 209 7.67 14.18 5.64
CA ALA A 209 8.54 14.83 6.62
C ALA A 209 10.02 14.63 6.30
N ALA A 210 10.44 13.39 6.00
CA ALA A 210 11.81 13.06 5.64
C ALA A 210 12.25 13.74 4.33
N MET A 211 11.38 13.75 3.31
CA MET A 211 11.59 14.51 2.08
C MET A 211 11.78 16.02 2.39
N ALA A 212 10.97 16.59 3.27
CA ALA A 212 11.07 18.00 3.64
C ALA A 212 12.35 18.33 4.43
N ASP A 213 12.87 17.40 5.25
CA ASP A 213 14.18 17.58 5.89
C ASP A 213 15.31 17.64 4.86
N GLU A 214 15.22 16.81 3.82
CA GLU A 214 16.27 16.71 2.81
C GLU A 214 16.27 17.89 1.84
N VAL A 215 15.14 18.23 1.23
CA VAL A 215 15.07 19.22 0.14
C VAL A 215 14.27 20.48 0.50
N GLY A 216 13.96 20.65 1.80
CA GLY A 216 13.24 21.80 2.34
C GLY A 216 11.73 21.61 2.34
N GLY A 217 11.05 22.30 3.27
CA GLY A 217 9.62 22.22 3.52
C GLY A 217 9.32 22.20 5.01
N ASP A 218 8.04 22.05 5.37
CA ASP A 218 7.62 22.00 6.77
C ASP A 218 7.60 20.56 7.29
N SER A 219 8.77 20.02 7.66
CA SER A 219 8.86 18.66 8.19
C SER A 219 8.18 18.50 9.56
N VAL A 220 8.07 19.58 10.34
CA VAL A 220 7.41 19.56 11.66
C VAL A 220 5.91 19.33 11.50
N LEU A 221 5.27 20.04 10.57
CA LEU A 221 3.85 19.84 10.23
C LEU A 221 3.55 18.37 9.89
N TRP A 222 4.36 17.76 9.02
CA TRP A 222 4.13 16.41 8.55
C TRP A 222 4.34 15.37 9.65
N ARG A 223 5.36 15.52 10.51
CA ARG A 223 5.53 14.66 11.69
C ARG A 223 4.34 14.78 12.64
N HIS A 224 3.89 16.00 12.92
CA HIS A 224 2.73 16.23 13.79
C HIS A 224 1.45 15.55 13.23
N LYS A 225 1.22 15.65 11.91
CA LYS A 225 0.10 14.96 11.24
C LYS A 225 0.22 13.43 11.33
N ALA A 226 1.41 12.88 11.09
CA ALA A 226 1.66 11.44 11.24
C ALA A 226 1.33 10.94 12.66
N ASP A 227 1.79 11.68 13.68
CA ASP A 227 1.55 11.33 15.08
C ASP A 227 0.07 11.46 15.45
N ALA A 228 -0.60 12.50 14.95
CA ALA A 228 -2.04 12.69 15.15
C ALA A 228 -2.85 11.55 14.55
N LEU A 229 -2.57 11.18 13.29
CA LEU A 229 -3.24 10.07 12.63
C LEU A 229 -2.95 8.73 13.31
N SER A 230 -1.70 8.48 13.73
CA SER A 230 -1.33 7.28 14.50
C SER A 230 -2.14 7.16 15.79
N ARG A 231 -2.36 8.28 16.49
CA ARG A 231 -3.22 8.32 17.70
C ARG A 231 -4.68 8.05 17.37
N SER A 232 -5.20 8.57 16.25
CA SER A 232 -6.58 8.30 15.81
C SER A 232 -6.78 6.82 15.46
N ILE A 233 -5.84 6.21 14.73
CA ILE A 233 -5.86 4.78 14.41
C ILE A 233 -5.90 3.95 15.71
N ASN A 234 -5.00 4.24 16.65
CA ASN A 234 -4.98 3.55 17.94
C ASN A 234 -6.24 3.78 18.78
N ARG A 235 -6.87 4.96 18.69
CA ARG A 235 -8.11 5.24 19.41
C ARG A 235 -9.29 4.43 18.88
N HIS A 236 -9.40 4.29 17.56
CA HIS A 236 -10.60 3.78 16.91
C HIS A 236 -10.50 2.31 16.47
N LEU A 237 -9.30 1.86 16.09
CA LEU A 237 -9.11 0.54 15.49
C LEU A 237 -8.41 -0.45 16.43
N TRP A 238 -7.63 0.00 17.43
CA TRP A 238 -6.98 -0.91 18.39
C TRP A 238 -8.01 -1.54 19.32
N ARG A 239 -7.93 -2.86 19.48
CA ARG A 239 -8.79 -3.66 20.34
C ARG A 239 -7.97 -4.27 21.45
N ASP A 240 -7.93 -3.59 22.60
CA ASP A 240 -7.11 -4.04 23.72
C ASP A 240 -7.53 -5.45 24.20
N GLU A 241 -8.82 -5.75 24.19
CA GLU A 241 -9.34 -7.06 24.59
C GLU A 241 -8.89 -8.21 23.66
N ALA A 242 -8.63 -7.89 22.39
CA ALA A 242 -8.21 -8.85 21.38
C ALA A 242 -6.71 -8.78 21.07
N SER A 243 -5.99 -7.82 21.66
CA SER A 243 -4.55 -7.62 21.46
C SER A 243 -4.17 -7.40 19.98
N THR A 244 -5.07 -6.83 19.18
CA THR A 244 -4.90 -6.60 17.74
C THR A 244 -5.75 -5.42 17.26
N TYR A 245 -5.64 -5.04 15.99
CA TYR A 245 -6.51 -4.06 15.36
C TYR A 245 -7.75 -4.72 14.71
N GLY A 246 -8.86 -3.99 14.65
CA GLY A 246 -9.98 -4.32 13.76
C GLY A 246 -9.74 -3.85 12.32
N TYR A 247 -10.63 -4.22 11.41
CA TYR A 247 -10.47 -3.99 9.98
C TYR A 247 -10.78 -2.53 9.60
N PHE A 248 -11.99 -2.05 9.89
CA PHE A 248 -12.41 -0.70 9.55
C PHE A 248 -13.53 -0.18 10.45
N ILE A 249 -13.69 1.14 10.51
CA ILE A 249 -14.90 1.78 11.03
C ILE A 249 -15.87 2.04 9.87
N HIS A 250 -17.14 1.71 10.03
CA HIS A 250 -18.19 2.12 9.09
C HIS A 250 -18.40 3.65 9.17
N GLY A 251 -18.21 4.37 8.07
CA GLY A 251 -18.46 5.83 8.05
C GLY A 251 -19.91 6.22 7.76
N SER A 252 -20.71 5.32 7.20
CA SER A 252 -22.10 5.54 6.83
C SER A 252 -22.93 4.26 6.93
N GLY A 253 -24.21 4.34 6.54
CA GLY A 253 -25.12 3.20 6.52
C GLY A 253 -25.59 2.77 7.92
N PRO A 254 -26.26 1.61 8.03
CA PRO A 254 -26.91 1.16 9.26
C PRO A 254 -25.93 0.81 10.40
N LEU A 255 -24.65 0.61 10.08
CA LEU A 255 -23.60 0.33 11.06
C LEU A 255 -22.64 1.52 11.30
N ALA A 256 -23.00 2.73 10.86
CA ALA A 256 -22.15 3.92 11.03
C ALA A 256 -21.57 4.04 12.46
N GLY A 257 -20.28 4.33 12.55
CA GLY A 257 -19.48 4.42 13.78
C GLY A 257 -19.10 3.08 14.42
N ARG A 258 -19.59 1.94 13.91
CA ARG A 258 -19.21 0.62 14.42
C ARG A 258 -17.89 0.15 13.81
N LEU A 259 -17.13 -0.59 14.62
CA LEU A 259 -15.90 -1.27 14.23
C LEU A 259 -16.21 -2.67 13.68
N ASP A 260 -15.77 -2.91 12.46
CA ASP A 260 -15.60 -4.27 11.95
C ASP A 260 -14.34 -4.90 12.56
N ARG A 261 -14.51 -6.13 13.04
CA ARG A 261 -13.52 -6.79 13.91
C ARG A 261 -12.68 -7.85 13.19
N HIS A 262 -12.87 -8.02 11.88
CA HIS A 262 -12.06 -8.95 11.10
C HIS A 262 -10.59 -8.51 11.13
N GLN A 263 -9.70 -9.47 10.92
CA GLN A 263 -8.28 -9.23 10.74
C GLN A 263 -8.02 -8.81 9.30
N GLU A 264 -7.30 -7.72 9.11
CA GLU A 264 -6.75 -7.33 7.81
C GLU A 264 -5.25 -7.62 7.75
N GLY A 265 -4.81 -8.55 6.91
CA GLY A 265 -3.41 -8.98 6.89
C GLY A 265 -2.44 -7.85 6.53
N ILE A 266 -2.74 -7.09 5.47
CA ILE A 266 -1.88 -5.98 5.04
C ILE A 266 -1.95 -4.80 6.01
N GLY A 267 -3.13 -4.56 6.60
CA GLY A 267 -3.32 -3.53 7.64
C GLY A 267 -2.46 -3.81 8.88
N LEU A 268 -2.40 -5.07 9.33
CA LEU A 268 -1.52 -5.46 10.43
C LEU A 268 -0.04 -5.33 10.07
N ALA A 269 0.35 -5.71 8.85
CA ALA A 269 1.73 -5.54 8.39
C ALA A 269 2.15 -4.07 8.45
N PHE A 270 1.35 -3.16 7.88
CA PHE A 270 1.64 -1.73 7.90
C PHE A 270 1.54 -1.10 9.28
N ALA A 271 0.62 -1.54 10.14
CA ALA A 271 0.58 -1.05 11.51
C ALA A 271 1.94 -1.27 12.23
N VAL A 272 2.60 -2.40 11.96
CA VAL A 272 3.93 -2.72 12.50
C VAL A 272 5.05 -2.00 11.73
N LEU A 273 5.07 -2.09 10.40
CA LEU A 273 6.13 -1.52 9.55
C LEU A 273 6.20 0.01 9.66
N ASP A 274 5.03 0.64 9.74
CA ASP A 274 4.88 2.09 9.80
C ASP A 274 4.74 2.56 11.24
N GLY A 275 5.13 1.75 12.25
CA GLY A 275 5.19 2.15 13.66
C GLY A 275 3.92 2.83 14.19
N VAL A 276 2.75 2.40 13.72
CA VAL A 276 1.45 2.79 14.29
C VAL A 276 1.17 1.96 15.53
N ALA A 277 1.50 0.66 15.45
CA ALA A 277 1.64 -0.23 16.58
C ALA A 277 2.96 0.07 17.29
N ASP A 278 2.91 0.40 18.58
CA ASP A 278 4.11 0.50 19.38
C ASP A 278 4.76 -0.89 19.60
N ARG A 279 5.89 -0.94 20.31
CA ARG A 279 6.61 -2.19 20.60
C ARG A 279 5.76 -3.21 21.37
N ASN A 280 4.91 -2.75 22.31
CA ASN A 280 4.06 -3.62 23.10
C ASN A 280 2.89 -4.15 22.27
N GLN A 281 2.25 -3.28 21.47
CA GLN A 281 1.20 -3.66 20.54
C GLN A 281 1.71 -4.64 19.48
N THR A 282 2.90 -4.39 18.92
CA THR A 282 3.57 -5.30 17.98
C THR A 282 3.76 -6.68 18.60
N ALA A 283 4.36 -6.76 19.79
CA ALA A 283 4.57 -8.04 20.47
C ALA A 283 3.25 -8.79 20.79
N ARG A 284 2.16 -8.05 20.98
CA ARG A 284 0.81 -8.59 21.20
C ARG A 284 0.19 -9.11 19.91
N ILE A 285 0.25 -8.35 18.82
CA ILE A 285 -0.20 -8.76 17.48
C ILE A 285 0.49 -10.07 17.07
N MET A 286 1.81 -10.18 17.26
CA MET A 286 2.55 -11.39 16.91
C MET A 286 2.11 -12.64 17.69
N LYS A 287 1.40 -12.49 18.82
CA LYS A 287 0.86 -13.63 19.59
C LYS A 287 -0.56 -14.01 19.19
N THR A 288 -1.32 -13.08 18.59
CA THR A 288 -2.76 -13.25 18.34
C THR A 288 -3.14 -13.24 16.87
N VAL A 289 -2.24 -12.82 15.99
CA VAL A 289 -2.46 -12.84 14.54
C VAL A 289 -2.79 -14.25 14.07
N HIS A 290 -3.83 -14.34 13.25
CA HIS A 290 -4.20 -15.59 12.60
C HIS A 290 -3.44 -15.73 11.27
N VAL A 291 -2.78 -16.86 11.08
CA VAL A 291 -2.06 -17.19 9.85
C VAL A 291 -2.58 -18.54 9.35
N GLN A 292 -2.88 -18.64 8.07
CA GLN A 292 -3.28 -19.90 7.43
C GLN A 292 -2.03 -20.72 7.06
N PRO A 293 -2.14 -22.03 6.79
CA PRO A 293 -0.97 -22.87 6.46
C PRO A 293 -0.10 -22.37 5.29
N LYS A 294 -0.65 -21.53 4.40
CA LYS A 294 0.06 -20.95 3.25
C LYS A 294 0.48 -19.47 3.46
N GLY A 295 0.30 -18.94 4.68
CA GLY A 295 0.63 -17.58 5.03
C GLY A 295 -0.57 -16.76 5.50
N ILE A 296 -0.34 -15.47 5.71
CA ILE A 296 -1.37 -14.53 6.13
C ILE A 296 -2.35 -14.28 4.98
N THR A 297 -3.64 -14.19 5.31
CA THR A 297 -4.69 -13.91 4.33
C THR A 297 -4.99 -12.42 4.26
N ALA A 298 -5.65 -11.99 3.17
CA ALA A 298 -6.10 -10.61 3.01
C ALA A 298 -7.05 -10.19 4.15
N VAL A 299 -8.07 -11.02 4.40
CA VAL A 299 -8.98 -10.87 5.54
C VAL A 299 -9.16 -12.22 6.25
N TRP A 300 -9.43 -12.20 7.56
CA TRP A 300 -9.81 -13.38 8.35
C TRP A 300 -10.82 -13.04 9.47
N PRO A 301 -11.78 -13.94 9.79
CA PRO A 301 -12.19 -15.15 9.06
C PRO A 301 -12.98 -14.83 7.79
N HIS A 302 -13.62 -15.84 7.18
CA HIS A 302 -14.57 -15.63 6.10
C HIS A 302 -15.74 -14.75 6.55
N PHE A 303 -16.15 -13.81 5.68
CA PHE A 303 -17.46 -13.17 5.79
C PHE A 303 -18.59 -14.15 5.50
N ASP A 304 -19.79 -13.85 6.00
CA ASP A 304 -21.00 -14.61 5.71
C ASP A 304 -21.21 -14.81 4.20
N GLY A 305 -21.53 -16.05 3.81
CA GLY A 305 -21.73 -16.44 2.41
C GLY A 305 -20.48 -16.93 1.68
N PHE A 306 -19.28 -16.77 2.26
CA PHE A 306 -18.04 -17.32 1.70
C PHE A 306 -17.55 -18.53 2.49
N SER A 307 -16.79 -19.40 1.82
CA SER A 307 -16.09 -20.55 2.42
C SER A 307 -14.86 -20.92 1.60
N ASP A 308 -14.11 -21.95 2.02
CA ASP A 308 -13.01 -22.50 1.22
C ASP A 308 -13.49 -23.05 -0.14
N GLU A 309 -14.72 -23.57 -0.21
CA GLU A 309 -15.36 -24.03 -1.44
C GLU A 309 -16.00 -22.90 -2.26
N HIS A 310 -16.31 -21.77 -1.63
CA HIS A 310 -16.86 -20.57 -2.26
C HIS A 310 -16.03 -19.33 -1.90
N PRO A 311 -14.80 -19.21 -2.44
CA PRO A 311 -13.89 -18.13 -2.05
C PRO A 311 -14.26 -16.81 -2.73
N GLY A 312 -14.02 -15.70 -2.03
CA GLY A 312 -14.05 -14.35 -2.58
C GLY A 312 -12.63 -13.89 -2.94
N ARG A 313 -12.47 -13.07 -3.98
CA ARG A 313 -11.15 -12.59 -4.47
C ARG A 313 -10.20 -12.08 -3.36
N HIS A 314 -10.76 -11.42 -2.34
CA HIS A 314 -10.03 -10.83 -1.21
C HIS A 314 -10.46 -11.40 0.15
N ASN A 315 -11.26 -12.47 0.16
CA ASN A 315 -11.80 -13.08 1.37
C ASN A 315 -11.00 -14.33 1.69
N VAL A 316 -10.20 -14.30 2.78
CA VAL A 316 -9.35 -15.43 3.22
C VAL A 316 -8.31 -15.86 2.16
N MET A 317 -8.09 -15.05 1.12
CA MET A 317 -7.09 -15.33 0.08
C MET A 317 -5.68 -14.92 0.50
N CYS A 318 -4.70 -15.80 0.27
CA CYS A 318 -3.28 -15.48 0.41
C CYS A 318 -2.79 -14.71 -0.84
N TRP A 319 -2.45 -13.43 -0.67
CA TRP A 319 -1.87 -12.61 -1.74
C TRP A 319 -0.37 -12.44 -1.50
N PRO A 320 0.51 -12.69 -2.50
CA PRO A 320 1.96 -12.61 -2.31
C PRO A 320 2.46 -11.26 -1.77
N ILE A 321 1.86 -10.15 -2.19
CA ILE A 321 2.18 -8.81 -1.67
C ILE A 321 1.90 -8.69 -0.17
N ILE A 322 0.80 -9.27 0.31
CA ILE A 322 0.43 -9.25 1.73
C ILE A 322 1.40 -10.14 2.52
N GLY A 323 1.69 -11.33 2.00
CA GLY A 323 2.67 -12.23 2.58
C GLY A 323 4.06 -11.60 2.69
N GLY A 324 4.51 -10.90 1.65
CA GLY A 324 5.82 -10.23 1.62
C GLY A 324 5.95 -9.14 2.69
N PHE A 325 4.97 -8.23 2.78
CA PHE A 325 5.00 -7.20 3.84
C PHE A 325 4.82 -7.79 5.23
N TRP A 326 4.01 -8.84 5.37
CA TRP A 326 3.86 -9.53 6.65
C TRP A 326 5.15 -10.24 7.09
N ALA A 327 5.90 -10.83 6.16
CA ALA A 327 7.21 -11.41 6.45
C ALA A 327 8.15 -10.39 7.10
N GLU A 328 8.22 -9.19 6.52
CA GLU A 328 9.03 -8.11 7.07
C GLU A 328 8.50 -7.64 8.44
N ALA A 329 7.18 -7.51 8.60
CA ALA A 329 6.56 -7.15 9.87
C ALA A 329 6.85 -8.20 10.96
N ALA A 330 6.75 -9.49 10.63
CA ALA A 330 7.03 -10.61 11.52
C ALA A 330 8.49 -10.64 11.95
N MET A 331 9.42 -10.39 11.02
CA MET A 331 10.84 -10.21 11.32
C MET A 331 11.08 -9.04 12.30
N ARG A 332 10.47 -7.87 12.05
CA ARG A 332 10.57 -6.71 12.97
C ARG A 332 9.93 -6.99 14.34
N GLY A 333 8.89 -7.82 14.38
CA GLY A 333 8.25 -8.29 15.59
C GLY A 333 8.99 -9.40 16.34
N GLY A 334 10.13 -9.87 15.82
CA GLY A 334 10.93 -10.94 16.42
C GLY A 334 10.28 -12.32 16.33
N ARG A 335 9.42 -12.54 15.33
CA ARG A 335 8.68 -13.79 15.12
C ARG A 335 8.79 -14.28 13.67
N PRO A 336 10.01 -14.62 13.21
CA PRO A 336 10.25 -15.15 11.87
C PRO A 336 9.43 -16.42 11.57
N ASP A 337 9.03 -17.17 12.60
CA ASP A 337 8.23 -18.38 12.50
C ASP A 337 6.78 -18.15 12.03
N LEU A 338 6.33 -16.89 11.95
CA LEU A 338 5.01 -16.51 11.44
C LEU A 338 4.98 -16.27 9.92
N PHE A 339 6.07 -16.61 9.21
CA PHE A 339 6.17 -16.54 7.76
C PHE A 339 6.87 -17.77 7.18
#